data_AF-A0A8J2K199-F1
#
_entry.id   AF-A0A8J2K199-F1
#
_cell.length_a   1.000
_cell.length_b   1.000
_cell.length_c   1.000
_cell.angle_alpha   90.00
_cell.angle_beta   90.00
_cell.angle_gamma   90.00
#
_symmetry.space_group_name_H-M   'P 1'
#
loop_
_entity.id
_entity.type
_entity.pdbx_description
1 polymer ?
#
loop_
_entity_poly.entity_id
_entity_poly.type
_entity_poly.pdbx_seq_one_letter_code
_entity_poly.pdbx_strand_id
1 'polypeptide(L)'
;MGQKRRSTVILLLSIVVGIVQLDLFCDGYIVNAEDSKEYLRRYEPVFYNAIDLSEQHIRARRRAKNDDYNVNKEFFLHGRNFQLNLNVDENLFHPNAIIKNSAFPIKYNTRKALSGTIKGNYVGHT
;
A
#
# COMPACT_ATOMS: atom_id res chain seq x y z
N MET A 1 20.79 37.26 59.00
CA MET A 1 21.37 36.09 58.28
C MET A 1 20.31 35.25 57.53
N GLY A 2 19.23 35.87 57.02
CA GLY A 2 18.05 35.16 56.47
C GLY A 2 17.78 35.32 54.96
N GLN A 3 18.53 36.17 54.26
CA GLN A 3 18.26 36.48 52.84
C GLN A 3 18.97 35.52 51.87
N LYS A 4 20.17 35.03 52.23
CA LYS A 4 20.95 34.08 51.40
C LYS A 4 20.26 32.71 51.28
N ARG A 5 19.65 32.19 52.37
CA ARG A 5 18.97 30.88 52.37
C ARG A 5 17.70 30.85 51.52
N ARG A 6 16.97 31.97 51.46
CA ARG A 6 15.76 32.08 50.63
C ARG A 6 16.08 32.06 49.13
N SER A 7 17.20 32.69 48.74
CA SER A 7 17.66 32.71 47.35
C SER A 7 18.05 31.30 46.86
N THR A 8 18.77 30.53 47.68
CA THR A 8 19.16 29.15 47.33
C THR A 8 17.95 28.23 47.17
N VAL A 9 16.93 28.37 48.03
CA VAL A 9 15.69 27.57 47.95
C VAL A 9 14.90 27.91 46.68
N ILE A 10 14.81 29.19 46.30
CA ILE A 10 14.14 29.61 45.07
C ILE A 10 14.87 29.08 43.82
N LEU A 11 16.21 29.11 43.84
CA LEU A 11 17.01 28.60 42.73
C LEU A 11 16.82 27.07 42.55
N LEU A 12 16.83 26.31 43.64
CA LEU A 12 16.56 24.86 43.59
C LEU A 12 15.14 24.55 43.11
N LEU A 13 14.13 25.31 43.55
CA LEU A 13 12.76 25.16 43.06
C LEU A 13 12.65 25.45 41.55
N SER A 14 13.34 26.47 41.05
CA SER A 14 13.32 26.79 39.61
C SER A 14 13.96 25.70 38.76
N ILE A 15 15.01 25.04 39.26
CA ILE A 15 15.66 23.91 38.58
C ILE A 15 14.71 22.70 38.56
N VAL A 16 14.06 22.39 39.69
CA VAL A 16 13.12 21.26 39.77
C VAL A 16 11.93 21.49 38.83
N VAL A 17 11.36 22.69 38.82
CA VAL A 17 10.27 23.05 37.89
C VAL A 17 10.74 22.92 36.44
N GLY A 18 11.95 23.40 36.11
CA GLY A 18 12.53 23.27 34.77
C GLY A 18 12.70 21.82 34.32
N ILE A 19 13.16 20.94 35.20
CA ILE A 19 13.32 19.49 34.91
C ILE A 19 11.94 18.85 34.64
N VAL A 20 10.95 19.11 35.51
CA VAL A 20 9.59 18.57 35.35
C VAL A 20 8.94 19.04 34.04
N GLN A 21 9.16 20.31 33.65
CA GLN A 21 8.65 20.83 32.38
C GLN A 21 9.34 20.21 31.15
N LEU A 22 10.63 19.89 31.26
CA LEU A 22 11.41 19.28 30.19
C LEU A 22 10.97 17.82 29.95
N ASP A 23 10.76 17.05 31.02
CA ASP A 23 10.30 15.66 30.94
C ASP A 23 8.92 15.56 30.26
N LEU A 24 7.98 16.43 30.65
CA LEU A 24 6.65 16.53 30.01
C LEU A 24 6.72 16.91 28.51
N PHE A 25 7.73 17.70 28.12
CA PHE A 25 7.91 18.11 26.73
C PHE A 25 8.52 16.98 25.88
N CYS A 26 9.40 16.17 26.46
CA CYS A 26 10.02 15.03 25.77
C CYS A 26 9.04 13.87 25.55
N ASP A 27 8.18 13.56 26.51
CA ASP A 27 7.21 12.46 26.39
C ASP A 27 6.14 12.72 25.31
N GLY A 28 5.77 13.98 25.08
CA GLY A 28 4.78 14.35 24.05
C GLY A 28 5.28 14.21 22.61
N TYR A 29 6.59 14.14 22.38
CA TYR A 29 7.18 14.17 21.04
C TYR A 29 7.48 12.78 20.46
N ILE A 30 7.48 11.72 21.28
CA ILE A 30 7.81 10.34 20.85
C ILE A 30 6.57 9.49 20.50
N VAL A 31 5.34 9.99 20.71
CA VAL A 31 4.13 9.16 20.53
C VAL A 31 3.60 9.09 19.08
N ASN A 32 4.15 9.86 18.13
CA ASN A 32 3.51 10.01 16.80
C ASN A 32 4.33 9.50 15.59
N ALA A 33 5.38 8.69 15.80
CA ALA A 33 6.29 8.31 14.70
C ALA A 33 6.26 6.82 14.28
N GLU A 34 5.38 6.00 14.88
CA GLU A 34 5.43 4.54 14.71
C GLU A 34 4.21 3.92 13.99
N ASP A 35 3.00 4.49 14.13
CA ASP A 35 1.79 3.83 13.63
C ASP A 35 1.54 3.89 12.11
N SER A 36 2.27 4.74 11.36
CA SER A 36 2.08 4.85 9.90
C SER A 36 3.09 4.06 9.06
N LYS A 37 4.16 3.52 9.69
CA LYS A 37 5.23 2.80 8.97
C LYS A 37 4.96 1.30 8.80
N GLU A 38 4.03 0.73 9.56
CA GLU A 38 3.79 -0.72 9.55
C GLU A 38 3.08 -1.21 8.28
N TYR A 39 2.24 -0.37 7.65
CA TYR A 39 1.50 -0.74 6.44
C TYR A 39 2.30 -0.58 5.15
N LEU A 40 3.41 0.16 5.17
CA LEU A 40 4.15 0.57 3.96
C LEU A 40 5.31 -0.36 3.58
N ARG A 41 5.61 -1.41 4.36
CA ARG A 41 6.92 -2.11 4.25
C ARG A 41 6.91 -3.62 4.09
N ARG A 42 5.77 -4.32 4.17
CA ARG A 42 5.72 -5.77 3.89
C ARG A 42 5.24 -6.02 2.47
N TYR A 43 6.08 -5.71 1.50
CA TYR A 43 5.95 -6.29 0.16
C TYR A 43 6.36 -7.76 0.26
N GLU A 44 5.40 -8.66 0.33
CA GLU A 44 5.67 -10.08 0.17
C GLU A 44 5.69 -10.45 -1.33
N PRO A 45 6.60 -11.34 -1.74
CA PRO A 45 6.61 -11.85 -3.10
C PRO A 45 5.33 -12.65 -3.37
N VAL A 46 4.64 -12.31 -4.45
CA VAL A 46 3.48 -13.07 -4.93
C VAL A 46 3.99 -14.25 -5.75
N PHE A 47 3.63 -15.46 -5.35
CA PHE A 47 3.98 -16.68 -6.08
C PHE A 47 2.82 -17.10 -6.99
N TYR A 48 3.10 -17.22 -8.29
CA TYR A 48 2.15 -17.67 -9.30
C TYR A 48 2.87 -18.45 -10.40
N ASN A 49 2.14 -19.30 -11.12
CA ASN A 49 2.68 -20.00 -12.29
C ASN A 49 2.74 -19.05 -13.50
N ALA A 50 3.94 -18.59 -13.84
CA ALA A 50 4.16 -17.67 -14.95
C ALA A 50 3.79 -18.25 -16.32
N ILE A 51 3.99 -19.56 -16.52
CA ILE A 51 3.67 -20.24 -17.79
C ILE A 51 2.15 -20.23 -17.98
N ASP A 52 1.40 -20.67 -16.97
CA ASP A 52 -0.06 -20.67 -17.01
C ASP A 52 -0.64 -19.23 -17.12
N LEU A 53 -0.02 -18.23 -16.51
CA LEU A 53 -0.41 -16.82 -16.73
C LEU A 53 -0.20 -16.39 -18.18
N SER A 54 0.95 -16.71 -18.75
CA SER A 54 1.28 -16.35 -20.13
C SER A 54 0.34 -17.02 -21.14
N GLU A 55 -0.02 -18.29 -20.92
CA GLU A 55 -0.96 -19.01 -21.78
C GLU A 55 -2.36 -18.43 -21.69
N GLN A 56 -2.86 -18.18 -20.47
CA GLN A 56 -4.18 -17.57 -20.29
C GLN A 56 -4.25 -16.17 -20.90
N HIS A 57 -3.16 -15.40 -20.82
CA HIS A 57 -3.07 -14.09 -21.47
C HIS A 57 -3.09 -14.20 -23.00
N ILE A 58 -2.33 -15.14 -23.59
CA ILE A 58 -2.32 -15.36 -25.04
C ILE A 58 -3.70 -15.81 -25.51
N ARG A 59 -4.35 -16.71 -24.77
CA ARG A 59 -5.71 -17.16 -25.03
C ARG A 59 -6.71 -16.01 -24.93
N ALA A 60 -6.61 -15.13 -23.93
CA ALA A 60 -7.41 -13.91 -23.83
C ALA A 60 -7.25 -13.04 -25.08
N ARG A 61 -6.00 -12.81 -25.47
CA ARG A 61 -5.63 -11.89 -26.55
C ARG A 61 -6.12 -12.33 -27.93
N ARG A 62 -6.19 -13.65 -28.18
CA ARG A 62 -6.58 -14.21 -29.49
C ARG A 62 -8.10 -14.26 -29.68
N ARG A 63 -8.91 -13.87 -28.69
CA ARG A 63 -10.35 -14.06 -28.73
C ARG A 63 -11.08 -13.03 -29.59
N ALA A 64 -12.22 -13.48 -30.11
CA ALA A 64 -13.19 -12.64 -30.77
C ALA A 64 -13.93 -11.76 -29.74
N LYS A 65 -14.45 -10.61 -30.19
CA LYS A 65 -14.99 -9.53 -29.36
C LYS A 65 -16.18 -9.92 -28.45
N ASN A 66 -16.85 -11.05 -28.70
CA ASN A 66 -18.09 -11.45 -28.02
C ASN A 66 -17.92 -12.66 -27.08
N ASP A 67 -16.70 -13.02 -26.71
CA ASP A 67 -16.44 -14.16 -25.84
C ASP A 67 -16.16 -13.66 -24.40
N ASP A 68 -17.01 -14.04 -23.45
CA ASP A 68 -16.88 -13.71 -22.02
C ASP A 68 -15.69 -14.49 -21.42
N TYR A 69 -14.48 -14.01 -21.68
CA TYR A 69 -13.28 -14.60 -21.10
C TYR A 69 -12.86 -13.91 -19.81
N ASN A 70 -12.91 -14.68 -18.74
CA ASN A 70 -12.41 -14.29 -17.43
C ASN A 70 -11.04 -14.96 -17.22
N VAL A 71 -10.00 -14.16 -17.00
CA VAL A 71 -8.71 -14.64 -16.48
C VAL A 71 -8.89 -14.86 -14.98
N ASN A 72 -8.88 -16.12 -14.57
CA ASN A 72 -9.03 -16.51 -13.18
C ASN A 72 -7.68 -16.99 -12.65
N LYS A 73 -7.14 -16.31 -11.63
CA LYS A 73 -5.85 -16.62 -11.05
C LYS A 73 -5.93 -16.75 -9.54
N GLU A 74 -5.35 -17.83 -9.04
CA GLU A 74 -5.12 -18.00 -7.63
C GLU A 74 -3.67 -17.63 -7.31
N PHE A 75 -3.46 -16.84 -6.28
CA PHE A 75 -2.14 -16.53 -5.76
C PHE A 75 -2.14 -16.53 -4.24
N PHE A 76 -0.99 -16.88 -3.65
CA PHE A 76 -0.82 -16.94 -2.22
C PHE A 76 0.00 -15.75 -1.73
N LEU A 77 -0.50 -15.05 -0.71
CA LEU A 77 0.13 -13.88 -0.12
C LEU A 77 -0.30 -13.75 1.36
N HIS A 78 0.62 -13.37 2.27
CA HIS A 78 0.32 -13.14 3.68
C HIS A 78 -0.43 -14.28 4.39
N GLY A 79 -0.10 -15.53 4.05
CA GLY A 79 -0.77 -16.71 4.63
C GLY A 79 -2.19 -16.95 4.10
N ARG A 80 -2.59 -16.31 2.99
CA ARG A 80 -3.95 -16.38 2.46
C ARG A 80 -3.94 -16.70 0.97
N ASN A 81 -4.95 -17.45 0.53
CA ASN A 81 -5.21 -17.66 -0.89
C ASN A 81 -6.13 -16.55 -1.40
N PHE A 82 -5.72 -15.91 -2.49
CA PHE A 82 -6.50 -14.92 -3.19
C PHE A 82 -6.89 -15.44 -4.55
N GLN A 83 -8.15 -15.22 -4.92
CA GLN A 83 -8.69 -15.47 -6.24
C GLN A 83 -8.93 -14.14 -6.94
N LEU A 84 -8.23 -13.94 -8.05
CA LEU A 84 -8.30 -12.79 -8.93
C LEU A 84 -9.11 -13.18 -10.17
N ASN A 85 -10.24 -12.51 -10.35
CA ASN A 85 -11.09 -12.63 -11.52
C ASN A 85 -10.95 -11.37 -12.36
N LEU A 86 -10.36 -11.46 -13.54
CA LEU A 86 -10.11 -10.36 -14.46
C LEU A 86 -10.87 -10.54 -15.77
N ASN A 87 -11.54 -9.50 -16.22
CA ASN A 87 -12.27 -9.44 -17.48
C ASN A 87 -11.67 -8.35 -18.38
N VAL A 88 -11.81 -8.49 -19.69
CA VAL A 88 -11.36 -7.45 -20.62
C VAL A 88 -12.25 -6.22 -20.47
N ASP A 89 -11.63 -5.07 -20.25
CA ASP A 89 -12.34 -3.81 -20.11
C ASP A 89 -12.15 -2.96 -21.38
N GLU A 90 -13.16 -2.96 -22.24
CA GLU A 90 -13.16 -2.12 -23.45
C GLU A 90 -13.58 -0.67 -23.17
N ASN A 91 -14.12 -0.38 -21.98
CA ASN A 91 -14.70 0.92 -21.62
C ASN A 91 -13.77 1.76 -20.73
N LEU A 92 -12.66 1.18 -20.26
CA LEU A 92 -11.68 1.88 -19.41
C LEU A 92 -11.12 3.15 -20.08
N PHE A 93 -10.97 3.13 -21.41
CA PHE A 93 -10.47 4.26 -22.17
C PHE A 93 -11.57 4.87 -23.03
N HIS A 94 -11.65 6.20 -23.05
CA HIS A 94 -12.47 6.91 -24.02
C HIS A 94 -12.05 6.51 -25.46
N PRO A 95 -12.98 6.34 -26.43
CA PRO A 95 -12.64 5.93 -27.80
C PRO A 95 -11.61 6.85 -28.49
N ASN A 96 -11.57 8.12 -28.07
CA ASN A 96 -10.65 9.14 -28.57
C ASN A 96 -9.42 9.35 -27.66
N ALA A 97 -9.14 8.45 -26.72
CA ALA A 97 -8.00 8.58 -25.82
C ALA A 97 -6.68 8.49 -26.59
N ILE A 98 -5.79 9.46 -26.38
CA ILE A 98 -4.45 9.49 -26.97
C ILE A 98 -3.44 9.22 -25.85
N ILE A 99 -2.77 8.08 -25.91
CA ILE A 99 -1.73 7.71 -24.93
C ILE A 99 -0.40 8.30 -25.41
N LYS A 100 0.25 9.13 -24.58
CA LYS A 100 1.54 9.76 -24.89
C LYS A 100 2.62 9.31 -23.90
N ASN A 101 3.82 9.03 -24.40
CA ASN A 101 5.05 8.98 -23.59
C ASN A 101 5.69 10.38 -23.60
N SER A 102 6.72 10.61 -22.78
CA SER A 102 7.51 11.85 -22.66
C SER A 102 7.96 12.45 -24.00
N ALA A 103 8.00 11.68 -25.08
CA ALA A 103 8.42 12.15 -26.40
C ALA A 103 7.31 12.14 -27.46
N PHE A 104 6.43 11.11 -27.54
CA PHE A 104 5.49 10.96 -28.67
C PHE A 104 4.19 10.20 -28.31
N PRO A 105 3.10 10.40 -29.08
CA PRO A 105 1.91 9.56 -29.03
C PRO A 105 2.26 8.12 -29.40
N ILE A 106 1.83 7.16 -28.59
CA ILE A 106 2.02 5.74 -28.86
C ILE A 106 0.72 5.09 -29.32
N LYS A 107 0.81 4.24 -30.35
CA LYS A 107 -0.31 3.39 -30.76
C LYS A 107 -0.44 2.25 -29.76
N TYR A 108 -1.17 2.49 -28.68
CA TYR A 108 -1.45 1.51 -27.65
C TYR A 108 -2.79 0.83 -27.92
N ASN A 109 -2.80 -0.51 -27.91
CA ASN A 109 -4.05 -1.26 -28.01
C ASN A 109 -4.73 -1.27 -26.64
N THR A 110 -5.76 -0.44 -26.47
CA THR A 110 -6.52 -0.28 -25.23
C THR A 110 -7.26 -1.55 -24.81
N ARG A 111 -7.49 -2.50 -25.72
CA ARG A 111 -8.06 -3.84 -25.43
C ARG A 111 -7.16 -4.74 -24.57
N LYS A 112 -5.99 -4.26 -24.15
CA LYS A 112 -5.12 -4.94 -23.19
C LYS A 112 -5.48 -4.66 -21.74
N ALA A 113 -6.37 -3.70 -21.48
CA ALA A 113 -6.85 -3.43 -20.13
C ALA A 113 -7.69 -4.59 -19.61
N LEU A 114 -7.35 -5.06 -18.41
CA LEU A 114 -8.13 -6.02 -17.65
C LEU A 114 -8.62 -5.33 -16.38
N SER A 115 -9.91 -5.46 -16.06
CA SER A 115 -10.51 -5.00 -14.80
C SER A 115 -11.18 -6.16 -14.09
N GLY A 116 -11.31 -6.11 -12.76
CA GLY A 116 -11.78 -7.29 -12.06
C GLY A 116 -11.84 -7.17 -10.55
N THR A 117 -12.13 -8.30 -9.91
CA THR A 117 -12.29 -8.39 -8.45
C THR A 117 -11.30 -9.38 -7.84
N ILE A 118 -10.86 -9.07 -6.63
CA ILE A 118 -10.01 -9.94 -5.81
C ILE A 118 -10.84 -10.40 -4.61
N LYS A 119 -10.86 -11.71 -4.39
CA LYS A 119 -11.48 -12.34 -3.21
C LYS A 119 -10.39 -13.07 -2.43
N GLY A 120 -10.26 -12.80 -1.13
CA GLY A 120 -9.30 -13.48 -0.27
C GLY A 120 -10.01 -14.46 0.66
N ASN A 121 -9.56 -15.72 0.68
CA ASN A 121 -9.97 -16.69 1.68
C ASN A 121 -8.86 -16.82 2.73
N TYR A 122 -9.21 -16.55 3.99
CA TYR A 122 -8.29 -16.75 5.11
C TYR A 122 -8.15 -18.25 5.36
N VAL A 123 -6.96 -18.79 5.14
CA VAL A 123 -6.65 -20.17 5.51
C VAL A 123 -5.94 -20.07 6.86
N GLY A 124 -6.70 -20.25 7.94
CA GLY A 124 -6.12 -20.28 9.29
C GLY A 124 -5.10 -21.41 9.40
N HIS A 125 -3.99 -21.17 10.09
CA HIS A 125 -3.07 -22.21 10.50
C HIS A 125 -3.84 -23.22 11.37
N THR A 126 -4.10 -24.42 10.83
CA THR A 126 -4.48 -25.62 11.59
C THR A 126 -3.25 -26.31 12.14
#